data_AF-W2TQ66-F1
#
_entry.id   AF-W2TQ66-F1
#
_cell.length_a   1.000
_cell.length_b   1.000
_cell.length_c   1.000
_cell.angle_alpha   90.00
_cell.angle_beta   90.00
_cell.angle_gamma   90.00
#
_symmetry.space_group_name_H-M   'P 1'
#
loop_
_entity.id
_entity.type
_entity.pdbx_description
1 polymer ?
#
loop_
_entity_poly.entity_id
_entity_poly.type
_entity_poly.pdbx_seq_one_letter_code
_entity_poly.pdbx_strand_id
1 'polypeptide(L)'
;MQRELHLSDQDMDRWRFTVVTREPVDRFLSGFIDRCIRALEYAFDDKFSLLKPSLTLEDLHIFPLNWRCNMEEFYGKYEFIRYSNDPSGTLLADLKPLLQRQNVTESSINYIAESLQSGRTAHSTVTSSARTYFEKRIRSSPYLMELIVRLFYNDYKLFKYDLPDLDMLPVRLPQD
;
A
#
# COMPACT_ATOMS: atom_id res chain seq x y z
N MET A 1 -29.01 16.95 12.54
CA MET A 1 -29.61 15.87 11.74
C MET A 1 -28.76 15.71 10.49
N GLN A 2 -27.72 14.87 10.55
CA GLN A 2 -26.91 14.57 9.36
C GLN A 2 -27.80 13.78 8.41
N ARG A 3 -28.12 14.34 7.24
CA ARG A 3 -28.67 13.55 6.14
C ARG A 3 -27.58 12.58 5.73
N GLU A 4 -27.73 11.31 6.09
CA GLU A 4 -26.92 10.25 5.49
C GLU A 4 -27.17 10.28 3.98
N LEU A 5 -26.09 10.38 3.22
CA LEU A 5 -26.17 10.28 1.76
C LEU A 5 -26.49 8.82 1.44
N HIS A 6 -27.74 8.54 1.09
CA HIS A 6 -28.14 7.22 0.62
C HIS A 6 -27.75 7.12 -0.85
N LEU A 7 -26.58 6.52 -1.10
CA LEU A 7 -26.07 6.27 -2.44
C LEU A 7 -26.72 4.99 -2.99
N SER A 8 -27.30 5.07 -4.19
CA SER A 8 -27.80 3.90 -4.91
C SER A 8 -26.75 3.39 -5.91
N ASP A 9 -26.91 2.16 -6.41
CA ASP A 9 -26.04 1.61 -7.46
C ASP A 9 -26.06 2.47 -8.74
N GLN A 10 -27.20 3.07 -9.06
CA GLN A 10 -27.35 4.02 -10.17
C GLN A 10 -26.58 5.33 -9.96
N ASP A 11 -26.26 5.69 -8.72
CA ASP A 11 -25.36 6.80 -8.43
C ASP A 11 -23.91 6.38 -8.67
N MET A 12 -23.53 5.14 -8.35
CA MET A 12 -22.18 4.60 -8.56
C MET A 12 -21.80 4.47 -10.04
N ASP A 13 -22.76 4.45 -10.97
CA ASP A 13 -22.50 4.46 -12.42
C ASP A 13 -21.96 5.79 -12.93
N ARG A 14 -22.25 6.89 -12.25
CA ARG A 14 -21.76 8.23 -12.62
C ARG A 14 -20.42 8.59 -12.00
N TRP A 15 -19.94 7.76 -11.07
CA TRP A 15 -18.76 8.06 -10.28
C TRP A 15 -17.52 7.36 -10.85
N ARG A 16 -16.40 8.08 -10.79
CA ARG A 16 -15.06 7.48 -10.94
C ARG A 16 -14.42 7.41 -9.58
N PHE A 17 -13.87 6.26 -9.25
CA PHE A 17 -13.28 6.02 -7.94
C PHE A 17 -11.78 6.23 -8.03
N THR A 18 -11.21 7.06 -7.17
CA THR A 18 -9.76 7.16 -7.06
C THR A 18 -9.30 6.26 -5.92
N VAL A 19 -8.33 5.39 -6.18
CA VAL A 19 -7.76 4.53 -5.14
C VAL A 19 -6.25 4.67 -5.08
N VAL A 20 -5.73 4.90 -3.88
CA VAL A 20 -4.29 4.93 -3.64
C VAL A 20 -3.82 3.50 -3.42
N THR A 21 -2.95 3.03 -4.32
CA THR A 21 -2.31 1.71 -4.22
C THR A 21 -0.87 1.88 -3.77
N ARG A 22 -0.24 0.78 -3.33
CA ARG A 22 1.15 0.76 -2.90
C ARG A 22 1.84 -0.46 -3.48
N GLU A 23 3.13 -0.33 -3.77
CA GLU A 23 3.93 -1.45 -4.26
C GLU A 23 3.91 -2.62 -3.24
N PRO A 24 3.76 -3.88 -3.69
CA PRO A 24 3.56 -5.01 -2.78
C PRO A 24 4.65 -5.24 -1.72
N VAL A 25 5.95 -5.14 -2.07
CA VAL A 25 7.03 -5.28 -1.07
C VAL A 25 6.93 -4.16 -0.04
N ASP A 26 6.68 -2.93 -0.50
CA ASP A 26 6.54 -1.78 0.38
C ASP A 26 5.39 -1.92 1.38
N ARG A 27 4.23 -2.40 0.90
CA ARG A 27 3.06 -2.68 1.74
C ARG A 27 3.37 -3.72 2.79
N PHE A 28 3.90 -4.88 2.37
CA PHE A 28 4.26 -5.96 3.27
C PHE A 28 5.22 -5.48 4.37
N LEU A 29 6.30 -4.80 3.99
CA LEU A 29 7.30 -4.31 4.94
C LEU A 29 6.73 -3.31 5.93
N SER A 30 5.83 -2.44 5.49
CA SER A 30 5.20 -1.46 6.38
C SER A 30 4.42 -2.15 7.49
N GLY A 31 3.60 -3.14 7.13
CA GLY A 31 2.85 -3.95 8.08
C GLY A 31 3.74 -4.81 8.96
N PHE A 32 4.71 -5.51 8.37
CA PHE A 32 5.63 -6.37 9.10
C PHE A 32 6.44 -5.61 10.14
N ILE A 33 6.94 -4.42 9.81
CA ILE A 33 7.70 -3.61 10.77
C ILE A 33 6.81 -3.13 11.90
N ASP A 34 5.59 -2.68 11.60
CA ASP A 34 4.66 -2.22 12.61
C ASP A 34 4.24 -3.35 13.56
N ARG A 35 3.88 -4.51 13.00
CA ARG A 35 3.33 -5.65 13.74
C ARG A 35 4.34 -6.62 14.34
N CYS A 36 5.51 -6.76 13.76
CA CYS A 36 6.48 -7.77 14.21
C CYS A 36 7.72 -7.14 14.82
N ILE A 37 8.05 -5.89 14.47
CA ILE A 37 9.28 -5.24 14.94
C ILE A 37 9.01 -4.18 16.01
N ARG A 38 7.96 -3.37 15.84
CA ARG A 38 7.59 -2.30 16.79
C ARG A 38 6.65 -2.79 17.89
N ALA A 39 6.13 -4.01 17.75
CA ALA A 39 5.08 -4.61 18.56
C ALA A 39 5.51 -5.08 19.96
N LEU A 40 6.23 -4.25 20.72
CA LEU A 40 6.34 -4.46 22.17
C LEU A 40 4.96 -4.36 22.86
N GLU A 41 4.04 -3.55 22.32
CA GLU A 41 2.67 -3.42 22.81
C GLU A 41 1.78 -4.62 22.46
N TYR A 42 1.80 -5.12 21.21
CA TYR A 42 1.01 -6.33 20.85
C TYR A 42 1.55 -7.61 21.48
N ALA A 43 2.88 -7.74 21.62
CA ALA A 43 3.48 -8.88 22.30
C ALA A 43 3.16 -8.90 23.80
N PHE A 44 2.84 -7.74 24.41
CA PHE A 44 2.34 -7.68 25.78
C PHE A 44 0.89 -8.22 25.85
N ASP A 45 -0.01 -7.74 25.00
CA ASP A 45 -1.40 -8.21 24.97
C ASP A 45 -1.54 -9.70 24.62
N ASP A 46 -0.75 -10.22 23.67
CA ASP A 46 -0.76 -11.63 23.24
C ASP A 46 -0.19 -12.57 24.33
N LYS A 47 0.76 -12.08 25.14
CA LYS A 47 1.36 -12.85 26.24
C LYS A 47 0.48 -12.92 27.49
N PHE A 48 -0.46 -11.99 27.65
CA PHE A 48 -1.33 -11.92 28.83
C PHE A 48 -2.82 -12.19 28.54
N SER A 49 -3.24 -12.34 27.28
CA SER A 49 -4.64 -12.62 26.91
C SER A 49 -4.79 -13.98 26.19
N LEU A 50 -5.61 -14.87 26.74
CA LEU A 50 -6.00 -16.17 26.16
C LEU A 50 -6.92 -16.06 24.93
N LEU A 51 -6.99 -14.91 24.27
CA LEU A 51 -7.88 -14.64 23.15
C LEU A 51 -7.08 -14.49 21.86
N LYS A 52 -7.47 -15.26 20.84
CA LYS A 52 -6.94 -15.15 19.49
C LYS A 52 -7.03 -13.68 19.04
N PRO A 53 -5.95 -13.09 18.51
CA PRO A 53 -5.99 -11.71 18.03
C PRO A 53 -7.13 -11.54 17.02
N SER A 54 -7.96 -10.52 17.22
CA SER A 54 -8.99 -10.15 16.26
C SER A 54 -8.38 -9.37 15.11
N LEU A 55 -8.95 -9.52 13.92
CA LEU A 55 -8.55 -8.73 12.75
C LEU A 55 -8.86 -7.25 13.04
N THR A 56 -7.84 -6.40 12.96
CA THR A 56 -7.98 -4.96 13.13
C THR A 56 -7.96 -4.24 11.78
N LEU A 57 -8.37 -2.98 11.77
CA LEU A 57 -8.32 -2.15 10.57
C LEU A 57 -6.89 -2.02 10.02
N GLU A 58 -5.88 -2.00 10.88
CA GLU A 58 -4.47 -1.95 10.48
C GLU A 58 -4.01 -3.25 9.79
N ASP A 59 -4.59 -4.41 10.13
CA ASP A 59 -4.27 -5.67 9.44
C ASP A 59 -4.78 -5.68 7.99
N LEU A 60 -5.92 -5.04 7.74
CA LEU A 60 -6.47 -4.85 6.40
C LEU A 60 -5.55 -4.00 5.50
N HIS A 61 -4.66 -3.18 6.07
CA HIS A 61 -3.69 -2.39 5.30
C HIS A 61 -2.53 -3.23 4.74
N ILE A 62 -2.36 -4.47 5.22
CA ILE A 62 -1.29 -5.39 4.80
C ILE A 62 -1.78 -6.32 3.68
N PHE A 63 -3.07 -6.66 3.68
CA PHE A 63 -3.66 -7.61 2.73
C PHE A 63 -3.60 -7.11 1.28
N PRO A 64 -3.68 -8.01 0.28
CA PRO A 64 -3.79 -7.63 -1.12
C PRO A 64 -4.92 -6.62 -1.33
N LEU A 65 -4.61 -5.50 -1.99
CA LEU A 65 -5.58 -4.42 -2.16
C LEU A 65 -6.72 -4.85 -3.07
N ASN A 66 -6.47 -5.79 -3.98
CA ASN A 66 -7.50 -6.35 -4.85
C ASN A 66 -8.59 -7.14 -4.10
N TRP A 67 -8.44 -7.38 -2.79
CA TRP A 67 -9.45 -8.05 -1.96
C TRP A 67 -10.48 -7.10 -1.36
N ARG A 68 -10.37 -5.78 -1.61
CA ARG A 68 -11.39 -4.83 -1.15
C ARG A 68 -12.74 -5.11 -1.79
N CYS A 69 -13.81 -4.92 -1.02
CA CYS A 69 -15.18 -5.22 -1.44
C CYS A 69 -15.50 -4.53 -2.78
N ASN A 70 -16.15 -5.28 -3.68
CA ASN A 70 -16.63 -4.85 -4.99
C ASN A 70 -15.54 -4.27 -5.91
N MET A 71 -14.26 -4.56 -5.63
CA MET A 71 -13.17 -4.07 -6.48
C MET A 71 -13.20 -4.69 -7.88
N GLU A 72 -13.60 -5.96 -7.98
CA GLU A 72 -13.81 -6.63 -9.27
C GLU A 72 -14.93 -5.97 -10.07
N GLU A 73 -16.09 -5.77 -9.44
CA GLU A 73 -17.29 -5.18 -10.04
C GLU A 73 -17.03 -3.78 -10.60
N PHE A 74 -16.31 -2.94 -9.84
CA PHE A 74 -16.02 -1.57 -10.22
C PHE A 74 -14.62 -1.36 -10.79
N TYR A 75 -13.88 -2.44 -11.13
CA TYR A 75 -12.49 -2.35 -11.57
C TYR A 75 -12.28 -1.31 -12.69
N GLY A 76 -13.15 -1.32 -13.71
CA GLY A 76 -13.09 -0.39 -14.84
C GLY A 76 -13.43 1.07 -14.52
N LYS A 77 -13.97 1.35 -13.32
CA LYS A 77 -14.27 2.70 -12.83
C LYS A 77 -13.17 3.25 -11.90
N TYR A 78 -12.20 2.42 -11.51
CA TYR A 78 -11.08 2.86 -10.67
C TYR A 78 -10.03 3.58 -11.49
N GLU A 79 -9.58 4.70 -10.95
CA GLU A 79 -8.34 5.36 -11.31
C GLU A 79 -7.32 5.16 -10.18
N PHE A 80 -6.16 4.60 -10.53
CA PHE A 80 -5.13 4.22 -9.58
C PHE A 80 -4.12 5.34 -9.39
N ILE A 81 -3.88 5.71 -8.14
CA ILE A 81 -2.75 6.53 -7.73
C ILE A 81 -1.73 5.61 -7.09
N ARG A 82 -0.58 5.39 -7.73
CA ARG A 82 0.46 4.51 -7.19
C ARG A 82 1.31 5.30 -6.20
N TYR A 83 1.11 5.04 -4.92
CA TYR A 83 1.94 5.58 -3.86
C TYR A 83 3.34 4.96 -3.93
N SER A 84 4.33 5.84 -4.03
CA SER A 84 5.73 5.53 -3.85
C SER A 84 6.22 6.10 -2.53
N ASN A 85 7.14 5.39 -1.86
CA ASN A 85 7.80 5.94 -0.68
C ASN A 85 8.46 7.28 -1.00
N ASP A 86 9.03 7.44 -2.19
CA ASP A 86 9.42 8.74 -2.74
C ASP A 86 8.21 9.42 -3.39
N PRO A 87 7.58 10.44 -2.77
CA PRO A 87 6.38 11.08 -3.31
C PRO A 87 6.64 11.78 -4.66
N SER A 88 7.88 12.12 -4.99
CA SER A 88 8.25 12.67 -6.30
C SER A 88 8.22 11.64 -7.44
N GLY A 89 8.14 10.35 -7.09
CA GLY A 89 8.00 9.24 -8.02
C GLY A 89 6.58 9.12 -8.58
N THR A 90 5.97 7.94 -8.40
CA THR A 90 4.69 7.61 -9.04
C THR A 90 3.49 8.35 -8.44
N LEU A 91 3.55 8.75 -7.17
CA LEU A 91 2.42 9.39 -6.47
C LEU A 91 1.99 10.69 -7.16
N LEU A 92 2.92 11.64 -7.33
CA LEU A 92 2.60 12.94 -7.94
C LEU A 92 2.38 12.82 -9.45
N ALA A 93 3.06 11.88 -10.11
CA ALA A 93 2.85 11.58 -11.52
C ALA A 93 1.41 11.13 -11.81
N ASP A 94 0.82 10.32 -10.93
CA ASP A 94 -0.56 9.86 -11.07
C ASP A 94 -1.58 10.90 -10.52
N LEU A 95 -1.28 11.56 -9.40
CA LEU A 95 -2.21 12.48 -8.73
C LEU A 95 -2.39 13.83 -9.47
N LYS A 96 -1.31 14.43 -9.97
CA LYS A 96 -1.38 15.77 -10.59
C LYS A 96 -2.31 15.81 -11.81
N PRO A 97 -2.20 14.90 -12.80
CA PRO A 97 -3.11 14.89 -13.95
C PRO A 97 -4.57 14.70 -13.55
N LEU A 98 -4.84 13.92 -12.50
CA LEU A 98 -6.18 13.71 -11.97
C LEU A 98 -6.77 15.02 -11.46
N LEU A 99 -6.04 15.74 -10.60
CA LEU A 99 -6.48 17.03 -10.05
C LEU A 99 -6.66 18.08 -11.16
N GLN A 100 -5.77 18.13 -12.15
CA GLN A 100 -5.88 19.04 -13.29
C GLN A 100 -7.16 18.79 -14.11
N ARG A 101 -7.51 17.52 -14.37
CA ARG A 101 -8.76 17.18 -15.08
C ARG A 101 -10.03 17.54 -14.30
N GLN A 102 -9.93 17.67 -12.97
CA GLN A 102 -11.03 18.15 -12.12
C GLN A 102 -11.04 19.68 -11.96
N ASN A 103 -10.25 20.42 -12.77
CA ASN A 103 -10.13 21.88 -12.73
C ASN A 103 -9.68 22.43 -11.36
N VAL A 104 -8.88 21.66 -10.62
CA VAL A 104 -8.24 22.16 -9.39
C VAL A 104 -7.17 23.20 -9.78
N THR A 105 -7.10 24.31 -9.07
CA THR A 105 -6.16 25.39 -9.39
C THR A 105 -4.70 24.93 -9.25
N GLU A 106 -3.81 25.40 -10.12
CA GLU A 106 -2.37 25.10 -10.04
C GLU A 106 -1.77 25.49 -8.67
N SER A 107 -2.25 26.57 -8.05
CA SER A 107 -1.84 26.95 -6.69
C SER A 107 -2.16 25.88 -5.64
N SER A 108 -3.35 25.26 -5.72
CA SER A 108 -3.76 24.20 -4.80
C SER A 108 -3.00 22.91 -5.09
N ILE A 109 -2.78 22.59 -6.36
CA ILE A 109 -1.99 21.43 -6.78
C ILE A 109 -0.55 21.56 -6.28
N ASN A 110 0.07 22.74 -6.41
CA ASN A 110 1.42 23.00 -5.92
C ASN A 110 1.49 22.89 -4.40
N TYR A 111 0.53 23.46 -3.68
CA TYR A 111 0.44 23.30 -2.23
C TYR A 111 0.34 21.83 -1.80
N ILE A 112 -0.48 21.03 -2.49
CA ILE A 112 -0.61 19.58 -2.23
C ILE A 112 0.71 18.87 -2.52
N ALA A 113 1.35 19.18 -3.65
CA ALA A 113 2.62 18.56 -4.03
C ALA A 113 3.73 18.87 -3.01
N GLU A 114 3.86 20.11 -2.59
CA GLU A 114 4.79 20.55 -1.55
C GLU A 114 4.46 19.89 -0.20
N SER A 115 3.19 19.81 0.17
CA SER A 115 2.75 19.17 1.43
C SER A 115 3.06 17.67 1.47
N LEU A 116 2.91 16.97 0.35
CA LEU A 116 3.25 15.54 0.25
C LEU A 116 4.76 15.30 0.28
N GLN A 117 5.57 16.31 -0.05
CA GLN A 117 7.03 16.24 -0.05
C GLN A 117 7.66 16.75 1.27
N SER A 118 7.00 17.65 1.99
CA SER A 118 7.59 18.42 3.10
C SER A 118 7.76 17.65 4.41
N GLY A 119 7.17 16.46 4.56
CA GLY A 119 7.38 15.66 5.76
C GLY A 119 6.63 14.35 5.79
N ARG A 120 7.11 13.42 6.62
CA ARG A 120 6.45 12.15 6.91
C ARG A 120 5.78 12.20 8.27
N THR A 121 4.69 11.46 8.43
CA THR A 121 4.03 11.31 9.73
C THR A 121 4.94 10.59 10.71
N ALA A 122 4.73 10.82 12.01
CA ALA A 122 5.49 10.15 13.08
C ALA A 122 5.40 8.60 13.02
N HIS A 123 4.35 8.06 12.40
CA HIS A 123 4.14 6.62 12.23
C HIS A 123 4.88 6.04 11.02
N SER A 124 5.58 6.85 10.23
CA SER A 124 6.27 6.36 9.03
C SER A 124 7.42 5.42 9.38
N THR A 125 7.34 4.18 8.89
CA THR A 125 8.41 3.18 9.02
C THR A 125 9.46 3.28 7.91
N VAL A 126 9.25 4.19 6.95
CA VAL A 126 9.97 4.24 5.66
C VAL A 126 11.47 4.50 5.82
N THR A 127 11.88 5.26 6.83
CA THR A 127 13.29 5.62 7.08
C THR A 127 13.96 4.80 8.17
N SER A 128 13.26 3.81 8.74
CA SER A 128 13.82 3.01 9.83
C SER A 128 14.95 2.10 9.34
N SER A 129 16.00 1.92 10.16
CA SER A 129 17.09 0.98 9.88
C SER A 129 16.57 -0.45 9.68
N ALA A 130 15.55 -0.84 10.45
CA ALA A 130 14.83 -2.09 10.30
C ALA A 130 14.26 -2.25 8.88
N ARG A 131 13.63 -1.20 8.34
CA ARG A 131 13.08 -1.27 6.98
C ARG A 131 14.15 -1.50 5.94
N THR A 132 15.20 -0.69 5.94
CA THR A 132 16.30 -0.83 4.98
C THR A 132 16.93 -2.22 5.05
N TYR A 133 17.09 -2.76 6.26
CA TYR A 133 17.60 -4.11 6.49
C TYR A 133 16.70 -5.20 5.89
N PHE A 134 15.40 -5.20 6.22
CA PHE A 134 14.47 -6.22 5.74
C PHE A 134 14.16 -6.09 4.25
N GLU A 135 14.06 -4.88 3.73
CA GLU A 135 13.86 -4.65 2.29
C GLU A 135 15.00 -5.25 1.48
N LYS A 136 16.24 -4.99 1.88
CA LYS A 136 17.42 -5.58 1.24
C LYS A 136 17.35 -7.10 1.27
N ARG A 137 16.94 -7.70 2.39
CA ARG A 137 16.88 -9.16 2.55
C ARG A 137 15.78 -9.80 1.70
N ILE A 138 14.60 -9.18 1.63
CA ILE A 138 13.50 -9.62 0.76
C ILE A 138 13.93 -9.50 -0.70
N ARG A 139 14.30 -8.30 -1.15
CA ARG A 139 14.61 -8.03 -2.57
C ARG A 139 15.85 -8.76 -3.09
N SER A 140 16.72 -9.28 -2.23
CA SER A 140 17.91 -10.06 -2.63
C SER A 140 17.75 -11.58 -2.54
N SER A 141 16.58 -12.07 -2.12
CA SER A 141 16.29 -13.49 -2.02
C SER A 141 15.23 -13.88 -3.05
N PRO A 142 15.55 -14.72 -4.06
CA PRO A 142 14.56 -15.22 -5.01
C PRO A 142 13.37 -15.88 -4.31
N TYR A 143 13.65 -16.68 -3.27
CA TYR A 143 12.63 -17.36 -2.47
C TYR A 143 11.68 -16.38 -1.76
N LEU A 144 12.20 -15.38 -1.05
CA LEU A 144 11.34 -14.42 -0.34
C LEU A 144 10.55 -13.56 -1.32
N MET A 145 11.17 -13.14 -2.43
CA MET A 145 10.44 -12.41 -3.48
C MET A 145 9.36 -13.27 -4.12
N GLU A 146 9.60 -14.56 -4.35
CA GLU A 146 8.58 -15.48 -4.86
C GLU A 146 7.36 -15.54 -3.94
N LEU A 147 7.56 -15.61 -2.62
CA LEU A 147 6.46 -15.58 -1.65
C LEU A 147 5.66 -14.27 -1.73
N ILE A 148 6.34 -13.12 -1.87
CA ILE A 148 5.68 -11.82 -2.06
C ILE A 148 4.88 -11.80 -3.36
N VAL A 149 5.47 -12.26 -4.47
CA VAL A 149 4.79 -12.33 -5.76
C VAL A 149 3.56 -13.23 -5.68
N ARG A 150 3.66 -14.40 -5.06
CA ARG A 150 2.52 -15.31 -4.89
C ARG A 150 1.40 -14.67 -4.07
N LEU A 151 1.75 -13.98 -2.98
CA LEU A 151 0.78 -13.32 -2.11
C LEU A 151 0.07 -12.15 -2.82
N PHE A 152 0.79 -11.38 -3.64
CA PHE A 152 0.31 -10.14 -4.25
C PHE A 152 0.22 -10.18 -5.78
N TYR A 153 0.15 -11.37 -6.39
CA TYR A 153 0.21 -11.53 -7.84
C TYR A 153 -0.82 -10.67 -8.57
N ASN A 154 -2.07 -10.70 -8.09
CA ASN A 154 -3.16 -9.92 -8.66
C ASN A 154 -2.92 -8.42 -8.51
N ASP A 155 -2.38 -7.96 -7.38
CA ASP A 155 -2.03 -6.56 -7.19
C ASP A 155 -0.98 -6.10 -8.20
N TYR A 156 0.06 -6.91 -8.46
CA TYR A 156 1.05 -6.61 -9.51
C TYR A 156 0.37 -6.41 -10.88
N LYS A 157 -0.48 -7.35 -11.28
CA LYS A 157 -1.13 -7.36 -12.60
C LYS A 157 -2.20 -6.27 -12.76
N LEU A 158 -3.03 -6.08 -11.74
CA LEU A 158 -4.17 -5.17 -11.75
C LEU A 158 -3.72 -3.72 -11.58
N PHE A 159 -2.71 -3.46 -10.75
CA PHE A 159 -2.26 -2.09 -10.45
C PHE A 159 -1.02 -1.67 -11.25
N LYS A 160 -0.59 -2.51 -12.21
CA LYS A 160 0.49 -2.23 -13.15
C LYS A 160 1.82 -1.92 -12.43
N TYR A 161 2.11 -2.70 -11.39
CA TYR A 161 3.45 -2.75 -10.81
C TYR A 161 4.29 -3.75 -11.61
N ASP A 162 5.58 -3.46 -11.74
CA ASP A 162 6.51 -4.37 -12.39
C ASP A 162 6.66 -5.64 -11.56
N LEU A 163 6.55 -6.79 -12.23
CA LEU A 163 6.88 -8.07 -11.61
C LEU A 163 8.40 -8.16 -11.45
N PRO A 164 8.91 -8.58 -10.28
CA PRO A 164 10.33 -8.78 -10.10
C PRO A 164 10.81 -9.94 -10.97
N ASP A 165 11.98 -9.77 -11.59
CA ASP A 165 12.68 -10.86 -12.27
C ASP A 165 13.36 -11.75 -11.21
N LEU A 166 12.81 -12.94 -10.99
CA LEU A 166 13.31 -13.88 -9.99
C LEU A 166 14.56 -14.64 -10.46
N ASP A 167 14.78 -14.76 -11.76
CA ASP A 167 15.89 -15.50 -12.35
C ASP A 167 17.19 -14.66 -12.33
N MET A 168 17.07 -13.34 -12.34
CA MET A 168 18.21 -12.42 -12.18
C MET A 168 18.69 -12.26 -10.73
N LEU A 169 17.97 -12.79 -9.75
CA LEU A 169 18.34 -12.68 -8.34
C LEU A 169 19.36 -13.76 -7.95
N PRO A 170 20.42 -13.42 -7.20
CA PRO A 170 21.42 -14.39 -6.81
C PRO A 170 20.79 -15.49 -5.94
N VAL A 171 20.89 -16.74 -6.38
CA VAL A 171 20.48 -17.90 -5.60
C VAL A 171 21.42 -18.03 -4.40
N ARG A 172 21.04 -17.43 -3.27
CA ARG A 172 21.63 -17.76 -1.97
C ARG A 172 20.75 -18.82 -1.35
N LEU A 173 21.17 -20.07 -1.47
CA LEU A 173 20.63 -21.15 -0.64
C LEU A 173 20.80 -20.75 0.83
N PRO A 174 19.80 -21.02 1.70
CA PRO A 174 19.99 -20.89 3.13
C PRO A 174 21.23 -21.70 3.53
N GLN A 175 22.20 -21.04 4.16
CA GLN A 175 23.20 -21.75 4.94
C GLN A 175 22.51 -22.05 6.27
N ASP A 176 22.04 -23.30 6.41
CA ASP A 176 21.56 -23.86 7.66
C ASP A 176 22.66 -23.88 8.73
#